data_AF-A0A0N0LIB8-F1
#
_entry.id   AF-A0A0N0LIB8-F1
#
_cell.length_a   1.000
_cell.length_b   1.000
_cell.length_c   1.000
_cell.angle_alpha   90.00
_cell.angle_beta   90.00
_cell.angle_gamma   90.00
#
_symmetry.space_group_name_H-M   'P 1'
#
loop_
_entity.id
_entity.type
_entity.pdbx_description
1 polymer ?
#
loop_
_entity_poly.entity_id
_entity_poly.type
_entity_poly.pdbx_seq_one_letter_code
_entity_poly.pdbx_strand_id
1 'polypeptide(L)'
;MGYWCTLHLFDEKKFYKEIVPTLKGETGDLTADCQEFLKSHVTGSTLHLSKQELEKLVNETIGNIVSISNSFDKTFKINSEHQKIGDYNDQINFLNKSDIHYDFCKFFEFYIFKTCADFFPHLPLGKGGVMRQFKLSPETLSYSIIGELDDWNPSFHYDGMGITNWLTHEDLQYLYLDKENLKHDDDSLAEDFFLLLEVAHTNQLGFITGVDMRENILELLPNNKTVKPEIWTLENSSELIWKR
;
A
#
# COMPACT_ATOMS: atom_id res chain seq x y z
N MET A 1 6.13 -6.51 19.65
CA MET A 1 5.97 -5.29 18.83
C MET A 1 5.22 -5.69 17.56
N GLY A 2 4.40 -4.81 16.99
CA GLY A 2 3.26 -5.16 16.13
C GLY A 2 3.63 -5.88 14.83
N TYR A 3 2.61 -6.46 14.20
CA TYR A 3 2.58 -6.95 12.81
C TYR A 3 1.12 -6.87 12.41
N TRP A 4 0.52 -5.68 12.58
CA TRP A 4 -0.90 -5.46 12.38
C TRP A 4 -1.15 -5.14 10.91
N CYS A 5 -1.67 -6.12 10.20
CA CYS A 5 -2.07 -6.00 8.81
C CYS A 5 -3.36 -5.20 8.70
N THR A 6 -3.44 -4.39 7.66
CA THR A 6 -4.61 -3.58 7.30
C THR A 6 -4.86 -3.69 5.80
N LEU A 7 -6.13 -3.64 5.40
CA LEU A 7 -6.57 -3.74 4.00
C LEU A 7 -7.37 -2.50 3.61
N HIS A 8 -7.01 -1.93 2.47
CA HIS A 8 -7.50 -0.64 2.00
C HIS A 8 -7.98 -0.72 0.55
N LEU A 9 -8.87 0.19 0.17
CA LEU A 9 -9.22 0.40 -1.23
C LEU A 9 -8.10 1.12 -1.98
N PHE A 10 -7.91 0.73 -3.23
CA PHE A 10 -6.81 1.20 -4.08
C PHE A 10 -7.29 1.47 -5.51
N ASP A 11 -7.10 2.68 -6.01
CA ASP A 11 -7.32 3.04 -7.41
C ASP A 11 -6.07 2.70 -8.24
N GLU A 12 -5.99 1.44 -8.65
CA GLU A 12 -4.85 0.91 -9.40
C GLU A 12 -4.72 1.55 -10.78
N LYS A 13 -5.85 1.96 -11.39
CA LYS A 13 -5.85 2.62 -12.70
C LYS A 13 -5.17 3.97 -12.60
N LYS A 14 -5.51 4.78 -11.59
CA LYS A 14 -4.84 6.03 -11.31
C LYS A 14 -3.37 5.79 -10.95
N PHE A 15 -3.09 4.78 -10.14
CA PHE A 15 -1.72 4.41 -9.79
C PHE A 15 -0.85 4.18 -11.04
N TYR A 16 -1.25 3.28 -11.93
CA TYR A 16 -0.45 2.97 -13.12
C TYR A 16 -0.42 4.09 -14.16
N LYS A 17 -1.52 4.85 -14.31
CA LYS A 17 -1.64 5.88 -15.35
C LYS A 17 -1.00 7.21 -14.98
N GLU A 18 -1.02 7.58 -13.70
CA GLU A 18 -0.60 8.91 -13.23
C GLU A 18 0.57 8.80 -12.25
N ILE A 19 0.44 7.94 -11.23
CA ILE A 19 1.37 7.92 -10.10
C ILE A 19 2.70 7.26 -10.47
N VAL A 20 2.69 6.11 -11.16
CA VAL A 20 3.90 5.42 -11.60
C VAL A 20 4.75 6.29 -12.53
N PRO A 21 4.21 6.93 -13.58
CA PRO A 21 4.97 7.89 -14.39
C PRO A 21 5.57 9.03 -13.56
N THR A 22 4.86 9.53 -12.54
CA THR A 22 5.42 10.56 -11.65
C THR A 22 6.54 10.04 -10.75
N LEU A 23 6.38 8.86 -10.16
CA LEU A 23 7.42 8.22 -9.37
C LEU A 23 8.68 7.91 -10.20
N LYS A 24 8.52 7.58 -11.49
CA LYS A 24 9.63 7.36 -12.44
C LYS A 24 10.25 8.65 -12.99
N GLY A 25 9.71 9.82 -12.65
CA GLY A 25 10.18 11.12 -13.15
C GLY A 25 9.85 11.38 -14.61
N GLU A 26 8.90 10.63 -15.19
CA GLU A 26 8.46 10.78 -16.58
C GLU A 26 7.47 11.94 -16.74
N THR A 27 6.64 12.20 -15.72
CA THR A 27 5.62 13.27 -15.71
C THR A 27 5.42 13.87 -14.32
N GLY A 28 4.90 15.10 -14.22
CA GLY A 28 4.60 15.74 -12.93
C GLY A 28 5.83 16.27 -12.18
N ASP A 29 5.63 16.76 -10.97
CA ASP A 29 6.66 17.34 -10.11
C ASP A 29 6.42 16.92 -8.65
N LEU A 30 7.36 16.15 -8.10
CA LEU A 30 7.31 15.64 -6.72
C LEU A 30 7.76 16.65 -5.67
N THR A 31 8.17 17.86 -6.06
CA THR A 31 8.77 18.86 -5.14
C THR A 31 7.85 19.17 -3.95
N ALA A 32 6.58 19.48 -4.21
CA ALA A 32 5.64 19.84 -3.15
C ALA A 32 5.33 18.64 -2.23
N ASP A 33 5.13 17.46 -2.81
CA ASP A 33 4.85 16.22 -2.06
C ASP A 33 6.04 15.81 -1.19
N CYS A 34 7.25 15.92 -1.73
CA CYS A 34 8.49 15.65 -1.01
C CYS A 34 8.70 16.66 0.13
N GLN A 35 8.44 17.95 -0.10
CA GLN A 35 8.52 18.96 0.96
C GLN A 35 7.52 18.69 2.08
N GLU A 36 6.31 18.23 1.77
CA GLU A 36 5.32 17.85 2.77
C GLU A 36 5.75 16.61 3.56
N PHE A 37 6.17 15.56 2.87
CA PHE A 37 6.68 14.32 3.47
C PHE A 37 7.83 14.59 4.46
N LEU A 38 8.81 15.40 4.07
CA LEU A 38 9.99 15.67 4.87
C LEU A 38 9.67 16.40 6.19
N LYS A 39 8.56 17.15 6.28
CA LYS A 39 8.15 17.83 7.52
C LYS A 39 7.89 16.86 8.66
N SER A 40 7.33 15.69 8.35
CA SER A 40 7.00 14.64 9.32
C SER A 40 8.04 13.52 9.39
N HIS A 41 8.89 13.38 8.36
CA HIS A 41 9.88 12.30 8.26
C HIS A 41 11.23 12.65 8.90
N VAL A 42 11.66 13.92 8.83
CA VAL A 42 12.96 14.34 9.39
C VAL A 42 12.83 14.63 10.89
N THR A 43 13.59 13.92 11.72
CA THR A 43 13.68 14.17 13.17
C THR A 43 14.08 15.62 13.45
N GLY A 44 13.29 16.35 14.24
CA GLY A 44 13.50 17.78 14.48
C GLY A 44 12.91 18.71 13.41
N SER A 45 12.17 18.15 12.44
CA SER A 45 11.56 18.83 11.30
C SER A 45 12.57 19.49 10.34
N THR A 46 12.10 19.94 9.18
CA THR A 46 12.91 20.70 8.21
C THR A 46 12.97 22.20 8.49
N LEU A 47 12.30 22.68 9.55
CA LEU A 47 12.17 24.10 9.87
C LEU A 47 13.50 24.82 10.17
N HIS A 48 14.53 24.07 10.57
CA HIS A 48 15.84 24.62 10.90
C HIS A 48 16.78 24.73 9.69
N LEU A 49 16.41 24.12 8.55
CA LEU A 49 17.21 24.14 7.34
C LEU A 49 17.07 25.48 6.63
N SER A 50 18.18 25.98 6.08
CA SER A 50 18.12 27.07 5.12
C SER A 50 17.39 26.64 3.85
N LYS A 51 16.91 27.62 3.06
CA LYS A 51 16.23 27.33 1.79
C LYS A 51 17.08 26.46 0.85
N GLN A 52 18.38 26.71 0.76
CA GLN A 52 19.29 25.95 -0.11
C GLN A 52 19.50 24.52 0.39
N GLU A 53 19.61 24.32 1.71
CA GLU A 53 19.74 22.98 2.29
C GLU A 53 18.46 22.17 2.10
N LEU A 54 17.29 22.80 2.26
CA LEU A 54 16.01 22.16 2.01
C LEU A 54 15.84 21.79 0.54
N GLU A 55 16.16 22.69 -0.39
CA GLU A 55 16.11 22.39 -1.84
C GLU A 55 17.05 21.24 -2.21
N LYS A 56 18.26 21.22 -1.65
CA LYS A 56 19.21 20.12 -1.86
C LYS A 56 18.64 18.79 -1.35
N LEU A 57 18.14 18.76 -0.11
CA LEU A 57 17.55 17.57 0.48
C LEU A 57 16.37 17.05 -0.35
N VAL A 58 15.45 17.94 -0.76
CA VAL A 58 14.30 17.58 -1.61
C VAL A 58 14.77 16.96 -2.92
N ASN A 59 15.73 17.58 -3.61
CA ASN A 59 16.24 17.06 -4.88
C ASN A 59 16.94 15.70 -4.73
N GLU A 60 17.70 15.51 -3.64
CA GLU A 60 18.33 14.22 -3.32
C GLU A 60 17.29 13.14 -3.05
N THR A 61 16.26 13.42 -2.24
CA THR A 61 15.16 12.49 -1.96
C THR A 61 14.40 12.14 -3.24
N ILE A 62 14.07 13.12 -4.10
CA ILE A 62 13.39 12.86 -5.38
C ILE A 62 14.28 12.01 -6.30
N GLY A 63 15.56 12.32 -6.42
CA GLY A 63 16.49 11.54 -7.24
C GLY A 63 16.55 10.07 -6.79
N ASN A 64 16.55 9.85 -5.48
CA ASN A 64 16.50 8.53 -4.87
C ASN A 64 15.20 7.77 -5.17
N ILE A 65 14.04 8.43 -5.01
CA ILE A 65 12.73 7.86 -5.34
C ILE A 65 12.66 7.46 -6.81
N VAL A 66 13.10 8.36 -7.71
CA VAL A 66 13.10 8.13 -9.16
C VAL A 66 14.04 6.98 -9.54
N SER A 67 15.23 6.93 -8.94
CA SER A 67 16.19 5.86 -9.17
C SER A 67 15.62 4.48 -8.83
N ILE A 68 15.06 4.33 -7.62
CA ILE A 68 14.43 3.07 -7.19
C ILE A 68 13.21 2.77 -8.06
N SER A 69 12.35 3.75 -8.34
CA SER A 69 11.14 3.55 -9.15
C SER A 69 11.43 3.04 -10.56
N ASN A 70 12.53 3.48 -11.16
CA ASN A 70 12.98 3.01 -12.48
C ASN A 70 13.55 1.59 -12.48
N SER A 71 13.90 1.03 -11.32
CA SER A 71 14.35 -0.36 -11.22
C SER A 71 13.20 -1.38 -11.30
N PHE A 72 11.95 -0.91 -11.16
CA PHE A 72 10.76 -1.75 -11.26
C PHE A 72 10.28 -1.95 -12.71
N ASP A 73 9.72 -3.13 -12.94
CA ASP A 73 9.07 -3.49 -14.19
C ASP A 73 7.76 -2.72 -14.43
N LYS A 74 7.00 -3.14 -15.45
CA LYS A 74 5.71 -2.55 -15.79
C LYS A 74 4.61 -2.81 -14.75
N THR A 75 4.71 -3.90 -13.99
CA THR A 75 3.74 -4.21 -12.93
C THR A 75 4.00 -3.38 -11.67
N PHE A 76 5.17 -2.72 -11.61
CA PHE A 76 5.67 -2.02 -10.45
C PHE A 76 5.73 -2.93 -9.20
N LYS A 77 5.76 -4.26 -9.37
CA LYS A 77 5.92 -5.23 -8.29
C LYS A 77 7.29 -5.88 -8.31
N ILE A 78 7.93 -5.95 -9.48
CA ILE A 78 9.18 -6.68 -9.66
C ILE A 78 10.33 -5.70 -9.79
N ASN A 79 11.21 -5.67 -8.78
CA ASN A 79 12.48 -4.96 -8.86
C ASN A 79 13.50 -5.83 -9.62
N SER A 80 13.96 -5.33 -10.76
CA SER A 80 14.85 -6.06 -11.67
C SER A 80 16.27 -6.29 -11.13
N GLU A 81 16.71 -5.49 -10.16
CA GLU A 81 17.99 -5.68 -9.48
C GLU A 81 17.84 -6.73 -8.37
N HIS A 82 16.77 -6.64 -7.60
CA HIS A 82 16.43 -7.61 -6.55
C HIS A 82 16.24 -9.03 -7.10
N GLN A 83 15.55 -9.19 -8.24
CA GLN A 83 15.34 -10.50 -8.87
C GLN A 83 16.62 -11.23 -9.29
N LYS A 84 17.72 -10.51 -9.52
CA LYS A 84 19.00 -11.12 -9.89
C LYS A 84 19.71 -11.76 -8.69
N ILE A 85 19.27 -11.44 -7.48
CA ILE A 85 19.85 -11.92 -6.24
C ILE A 85 19.18 -13.24 -5.90
N GLY A 86 19.92 -14.35 -5.99
CA GLY A 86 19.35 -15.69 -5.77
C GLY A 86 19.19 -16.08 -4.30
N ASP A 87 19.96 -15.48 -3.39
CA ASP A 87 19.90 -15.77 -1.95
C ASP A 87 19.02 -14.76 -1.22
N TYR A 88 18.14 -15.27 -0.34
CA TYR A 88 17.20 -14.45 0.44
C TYR A 88 17.91 -13.50 1.40
N ASN A 89 19.01 -13.91 2.04
CA ASN A 89 19.72 -13.00 2.94
C ASN A 89 20.42 -11.89 2.16
N ASP A 90 20.94 -12.19 0.97
CA ASP A 90 21.53 -11.19 0.08
C ASP A 90 20.49 -10.20 -0.46
N GLN A 91 19.26 -10.67 -0.72
CA GLN A 91 18.11 -9.83 -1.08
C GLN A 91 17.76 -8.84 0.04
N ILE A 92 17.61 -9.34 1.26
CA ILE A 92 17.36 -8.52 2.45
C ILE A 92 18.53 -7.56 2.71
N ASN A 93 19.78 -8.01 2.54
CA ASN A 93 20.95 -7.16 2.68
C ASN A 93 21.01 -6.06 1.61
N PHE A 94 20.57 -6.33 0.38
CA PHE A 94 20.51 -5.34 -0.68
C PHE A 94 19.53 -4.21 -0.33
N LEU A 95 18.35 -4.56 0.17
CA LEU A 95 17.34 -3.60 0.60
C LEU A 95 17.79 -2.84 1.86
N ASN A 96 18.31 -3.55 2.87
CA ASN A 96 18.69 -2.97 4.16
C ASN A 96 19.96 -2.10 4.14
N LYS A 97 20.85 -2.27 3.14
CA LYS A 97 22.09 -1.47 3.04
C LYS A 97 21.85 -0.05 2.51
N SER A 98 20.64 0.25 2.07
CA SER A 98 20.33 1.50 1.40
C SER A 98 19.41 2.33 2.29
N ASP A 99 19.94 3.35 2.97
CA ASP A 99 19.09 4.36 3.66
C ASP A 99 18.03 4.94 2.70
N ILE A 100 18.37 4.94 1.41
CA ILE A 100 17.51 5.29 0.27
C ILE A 100 16.27 4.39 0.19
N HIS A 101 16.36 3.09 0.52
CA HIS A 101 15.22 2.15 0.52
C HIS A 101 14.24 2.45 1.64
N TYR A 102 14.73 2.75 2.85
CA TYR A 102 13.89 3.19 3.95
C TYR A 102 13.08 4.44 3.55
N ASP A 103 13.76 5.47 3.05
CA ASP A 103 13.12 6.70 2.62
C ASP A 103 12.12 6.46 1.48
N PHE A 104 12.46 5.59 0.53
CA PHE A 104 11.56 5.21 -0.55
C PHE A 104 10.29 4.54 -0.03
N CYS A 105 10.38 3.51 0.81
CA CYS A 105 9.20 2.81 1.35
C CYS A 105 8.29 3.76 2.12
N LYS A 106 8.89 4.67 2.91
CA LYS A 106 8.14 5.67 3.67
C LYS A 106 7.55 6.76 2.76
N PHE A 107 8.25 7.20 1.73
CA PHE A 107 7.66 8.13 0.76
C PHE A 107 6.53 7.47 -0.03
N PHE A 108 6.73 6.23 -0.49
CA PHE A 108 5.76 5.45 -1.26
C PHE A 108 4.46 5.26 -0.48
N GLU A 109 4.52 4.81 0.78
CA GLU A 109 3.37 4.71 1.67
C GLU A 109 2.60 6.04 1.76
N PHE A 110 3.31 7.14 2.06
CA PHE A 110 2.71 8.48 2.16
C PHE A 110 2.03 8.89 0.85
N TYR A 111 2.71 8.69 -0.28
CA TYR A 111 2.28 9.19 -1.56
C TYR A 111 1.09 8.40 -2.13
N ILE A 112 1.06 7.09 -1.92
CA ILE A 112 -0.06 6.24 -2.34
C ILE A 112 -1.35 6.63 -1.61
N PHE A 113 -1.31 6.74 -0.29
CA PHE A 113 -2.50 7.13 0.49
C PHE A 113 -2.88 8.62 0.33
N LYS A 114 -1.95 9.46 -0.12
CA LYS A 114 -2.27 10.85 -0.49
C LYS A 114 -3.02 10.94 -1.83
N THR A 115 -2.81 9.98 -2.73
CA THR A 115 -3.17 10.15 -4.14
C THR A 115 -4.17 9.14 -4.69
N CYS A 116 -4.06 7.86 -4.32
CA CYS A 116 -4.77 6.76 -4.98
C CYS A 116 -5.19 5.61 -4.04
N ALA A 117 -5.06 5.73 -2.73
CA ALA A 117 -5.58 4.74 -1.78
C ALA A 117 -6.32 5.40 -0.63
N ASP A 118 -7.36 4.73 -0.13
CA ASP A 118 -8.14 5.20 1.01
C ASP A 118 -7.56 4.68 2.32
N PHE A 119 -7.06 5.59 3.17
CA PHE A 119 -6.67 5.18 4.51
C PHE A 119 -7.89 4.83 5.40
N PHE A 120 -9.05 5.43 5.11
CA PHE A 120 -10.34 5.08 5.72
C PHE A 120 -11.46 5.02 4.68
N PRO A 121 -12.45 4.14 4.84
CA PRO A 121 -12.46 3.04 5.80
C PRO A 121 -11.40 1.98 5.46
N HIS A 122 -10.97 1.21 6.44
CA HIS A 122 -10.07 0.07 6.23
C HIS A 122 -10.42 -1.11 7.13
N LEU A 123 -10.01 -2.31 6.73
CA LEU A 123 -10.24 -3.54 7.48
C LEU A 123 -8.99 -3.91 8.31
N PRO A 124 -9.08 -4.00 9.65
CA PRO A 124 -7.97 -4.42 10.50
C PRO A 124 -7.84 -5.96 10.51
N LEU A 125 -6.86 -6.50 9.78
CA LEU A 125 -6.70 -7.94 9.56
C LEU A 125 -5.96 -8.68 10.70
N GLY A 126 -5.42 -7.97 11.68
CA GLY A 126 -4.64 -8.62 12.73
C GLY A 126 -3.25 -9.08 12.26
N LYS A 127 -2.72 -10.15 12.84
CA LYS A 127 -1.34 -10.64 12.58
C LYS A 127 -1.23 -11.70 11.47
N GLY A 128 -2.20 -11.77 10.57
CA GLY A 128 -2.33 -12.93 9.69
C GLY A 128 -2.89 -12.69 8.30
N GLY A 129 -3.03 -11.44 7.89
CA GLY A 129 -3.56 -11.12 6.57
C GLY A 129 -5.01 -11.58 6.38
N VAL A 130 -5.42 -11.67 5.12
CA VAL A 130 -6.78 -12.04 4.73
C VAL A 130 -6.99 -13.55 4.83
N MET A 131 -5.98 -14.34 4.51
CA MET A 131 -6.07 -15.80 4.42
C MET A 131 -6.55 -16.45 5.71
N ARG A 132 -6.23 -15.88 6.87
CA ARG A 132 -6.65 -16.42 8.17
C ARG A 132 -8.15 -16.38 8.43
N GLN A 133 -8.89 -15.53 7.74
CA GLN A 133 -10.34 -15.40 7.93
C GLN A 133 -11.13 -16.47 7.15
N PHE A 134 -10.45 -17.26 6.31
CA PHE A 134 -11.10 -18.20 5.40
C PHE A 134 -10.48 -19.60 5.45
N LYS A 135 -11.34 -20.62 5.29
CA LYS A 135 -10.97 -22.02 5.05
C LYS A 135 -10.84 -22.25 3.55
N LEU A 136 -9.67 -21.89 3.03
CA LEU A 136 -9.39 -21.97 1.59
C LEU A 136 -8.82 -23.33 1.17
N SER A 137 -9.24 -23.81 0.00
CA SER A 137 -8.62 -24.97 -0.66
C SER A 137 -7.51 -24.49 -1.60
N PRO A 138 -6.29 -25.08 -1.55
CA PRO A 138 -5.18 -24.71 -2.44
C PRO A 138 -5.46 -24.79 -3.94
N GLU A 139 -6.50 -25.53 -4.33
CA GLU A 139 -6.90 -25.74 -5.73
C GLU A 139 -7.81 -24.62 -6.27
N THR A 140 -8.20 -23.66 -5.43
CA THR A 140 -9.14 -22.59 -5.79
C THR A 140 -8.43 -21.33 -6.24
N LEU A 141 -9.08 -20.56 -7.11
CA LEU A 141 -8.56 -19.27 -7.58
C LEU A 141 -8.48 -18.28 -6.41
N SER A 142 -9.47 -18.30 -5.52
CA SER A 142 -9.50 -17.54 -4.27
C SER A 142 -8.25 -17.74 -3.43
N TYR A 143 -7.75 -18.98 -3.30
CA TYR A 143 -6.53 -19.28 -2.57
C TYR A 143 -5.30 -18.61 -3.22
N SER A 144 -5.18 -18.67 -4.54
CA SER A 144 -4.06 -18.03 -5.25
C SER A 144 -4.09 -16.52 -5.12
N ILE A 145 -5.25 -15.88 -5.28
CA ILE A 145 -5.40 -14.42 -5.23
C ILE A 145 -5.16 -13.89 -3.81
N ILE A 146 -5.76 -14.51 -2.80
CA ILE A 146 -5.53 -14.13 -1.40
C ILE A 146 -4.09 -14.45 -0.99
N GLY A 147 -3.54 -15.55 -1.49
CA GLY A 147 -2.13 -15.91 -1.30
C GLY A 147 -1.19 -14.84 -1.84
N GLU A 148 -1.46 -14.27 -3.00
CA GLU A 148 -0.68 -13.14 -3.54
C GLU A 148 -0.83 -11.89 -2.66
N LEU A 149 -2.04 -11.55 -2.22
CA LEU A 149 -2.29 -10.37 -1.38
C LEU A 149 -1.54 -10.45 -0.03
N ASP A 150 -1.43 -11.66 0.53
CA ASP A 150 -0.71 -11.93 1.78
C ASP A 150 0.79 -12.23 1.58
N ASP A 151 1.26 -12.39 0.34
CA ASP A 151 2.69 -12.55 0.02
C ASP A 151 3.38 -11.18 0.01
N TRP A 152 4.18 -10.90 1.05
CA TRP A 152 4.75 -9.58 1.27
C TRP A 152 5.86 -9.28 0.28
N ASN A 153 5.74 -8.16 -0.43
CA ASN A 153 6.78 -7.68 -1.32
C ASN A 153 7.79 -6.82 -0.56
N PRO A 154 9.04 -7.30 -0.38
CA PRO A 154 10.05 -6.61 0.42
C PRO A 154 10.52 -5.29 -0.20
N SER A 155 10.16 -5.03 -1.46
CA SER A 155 10.51 -3.78 -2.14
C SER A 155 9.75 -2.57 -1.60
N PHE A 156 8.61 -2.76 -0.92
CA PHE A 156 7.70 -1.68 -0.50
C PHE A 156 7.57 -1.49 1.01
N HIS A 157 8.21 -2.35 1.79
CA HIS A 157 8.27 -2.24 3.24
C HIS A 157 9.71 -2.24 3.74
N TYR A 158 9.96 -1.57 4.86
CA TYR A 158 11.25 -1.62 5.55
C TYR A 158 11.04 -2.22 6.93
N ASP A 159 11.89 -3.19 7.30
CA ASP A 159 11.77 -3.93 8.58
C ASP A 159 10.36 -4.54 8.79
N GLY A 160 9.74 -5.00 7.69
CA GLY A 160 8.38 -5.55 7.69
C GLY A 160 7.26 -4.53 7.89
N MET A 161 7.54 -3.22 7.83
CA MET A 161 6.57 -2.14 8.05
C MET A 161 6.36 -1.29 6.79
N GLY A 162 5.11 -1.04 6.44
CA GLY A 162 4.71 -0.27 5.25
C GLY A 162 3.73 -1.04 4.36
N ILE A 163 3.68 -0.66 3.09
CA ILE A 163 2.87 -1.37 2.08
C ILE A 163 3.50 -2.74 1.81
N THR A 164 2.67 -3.78 1.83
CA THR A 164 3.12 -5.16 1.62
C THR A 164 2.81 -5.68 0.23
N ASN A 165 1.58 -5.51 -0.26
CA ASN A 165 1.19 -5.90 -1.61
C ASN A 165 -0.13 -5.21 -2.01
N TRP A 166 -0.58 -5.43 -3.24
CA TRP A 166 -1.88 -4.97 -3.73
C TRP A 166 -2.45 -5.93 -4.77
N LEU A 167 -3.76 -5.90 -4.95
CA LEU A 167 -4.48 -6.55 -6.03
C LEU A 167 -5.10 -5.50 -6.94
N THR A 168 -5.14 -5.78 -8.24
CA THR A 168 -5.83 -4.94 -9.22
C THR A 168 -7.33 -5.19 -9.17
N HIS A 169 -8.11 -4.32 -9.81
CA HIS A 169 -9.54 -4.58 -10.00
C HIS A 169 -9.80 -5.90 -10.73
N GLU A 170 -8.96 -6.27 -11.72
CA GLU A 170 -9.11 -7.53 -12.45
C GLU A 170 -8.96 -8.74 -11.52
N ASP A 171 -7.97 -8.72 -10.64
CA ASP A 171 -7.79 -9.77 -9.62
C ASP A 171 -9.02 -9.85 -8.70
N LEU A 172 -9.56 -8.70 -8.29
CA LEU A 172 -10.77 -8.66 -7.46
C LEU A 172 -12.02 -9.11 -8.20
N GLN A 173 -12.14 -8.90 -9.51
CA GLN A 173 -13.24 -9.46 -10.30
C GLN A 173 -13.20 -10.99 -10.26
N TYR A 174 -12.02 -11.59 -10.44
CA TYR A 174 -11.88 -13.04 -10.34
C TYR A 174 -12.18 -13.56 -8.93
N LEU A 175 -11.70 -12.88 -7.90
CA LEU A 175 -12.02 -13.22 -6.51
C LEU A 175 -13.53 -13.12 -6.23
N TYR A 176 -14.18 -12.09 -6.76
CA TYR A 176 -15.62 -11.88 -6.60
C TYR A 176 -16.44 -12.98 -7.27
N LEU A 177 -16.02 -13.44 -8.45
CA LEU A 177 -16.66 -14.56 -9.15
C LEU A 177 -16.44 -15.90 -8.43
N ASP A 178 -15.33 -16.06 -7.70
CA ASP A 178 -14.97 -17.27 -6.96
C ASP A 178 -15.33 -17.19 -5.46
N LYS A 179 -16.08 -16.16 -5.04
CA LYS A 179 -16.31 -15.84 -3.61
C LYS A 179 -17.00 -16.95 -2.80
N GLU A 180 -17.70 -17.86 -3.46
CA GLU A 180 -18.29 -19.06 -2.84
C GLU A 180 -17.26 -20.04 -2.25
N ASN A 181 -15.99 -19.94 -2.68
CA ASN A 181 -14.88 -20.68 -2.11
C ASN A 181 -14.25 -20.01 -0.87
N LEU A 182 -14.65 -18.77 -0.55
CA LEU A 182 -14.26 -18.03 0.66
C LEU A 182 -15.10 -18.45 1.87
N LYS A 183 -14.91 -19.68 2.35
CA LYS A 183 -15.68 -20.24 3.47
C LYS A 183 -15.15 -19.72 4.81
N HIS A 184 -16.02 -19.27 5.71
CA HIS A 184 -15.68 -18.82 7.07
C HIS A 184 -16.67 -19.40 8.10
N ASP A 185 -16.31 -19.40 9.38
CA ASP A 185 -17.13 -19.92 10.49
C ASP A 185 -17.88 -18.76 11.19
N ASP A 186 -18.68 -17.99 10.45
CA ASP A 186 -19.39 -16.80 10.96
C ASP A 186 -18.45 -15.73 11.55
N ASP A 187 -17.25 -15.59 10.97
CA ASP A 187 -16.28 -14.55 11.33
C ASP A 187 -16.74 -13.14 10.86
N SER A 188 -16.88 -12.19 11.79
CA SER A 188 -17.30 -10.82 11.46
C SER A 188 -16.32 -10.09 10.55
N LEU A 189 -15.01 -10.37 10.64
CA LEU A 189 -14.01 -9.80 9.73
C LEU A 189 -14.14 -10.35 8.31
N ALA A 190 -14.58 -11.61 8.15
CA ALA A 190 -14.85 -12.19 6.85
C ALA A 190 -16.07 -11.51 6.18
N GLU A 191 -17.11 -11.20 6.95
CA GLU A 191 -18.27 -10.44 6.47
C GLU A 191 -17.88 -9.01 6.05
N ASP A 192 -17.10 -8.31 6.88
CA ASP A 192 -16.60 -6.98 6.54
C ASP A 192 -15.63 -7.00 5.33
N PHE A 193 -14.88 -8.09 5.13
CA PHE A 193 -14.11 -8.31 3.91
C PHE A 193 -15.02 -8.44 2.68
N PHE A 194 -16.11 -9.21 2.76
CA PHE A 194 -17.05 -9.32 1.64
C PHE A 194 -17.72 -7.99 1.31
N LEU A 195 -18.07 -7.19 2.32
CA LEU A 195 -18.56 -5.84 2.12
C LEU A 195 -17.52 -4.99 1.36
N LEU A 196 -16.27 -5.00 1.83
CA LEU A 196 -15.19 -4.24 1.21
C LEU A 196 -14.93 -4.70 -0.24
N LEU A 197 -15.03 -6.01 -0.51
CA LEU A 197 -14.90 -6.60 -1.83
C LEU A 197 -16.04 -6.19 -2.77
N GLU A 198 -17.28 -6.18 -2.29
CA GLU A 198 -18.45 -5.69 -3.05
C GLU A 198 -18.28 -4.21 -3.44
N VAL A 199 -17.81 -3.38 -2.50
CA VAL A 199 -17.55 -1.96 -2.75
C VAL A 199 -16.42 -1.78 -3.77
N ALA A 200 -15.31 -2.50 -3.62
CA ALA A 200 -14.19 -2.45 -4.56
C ALA A 200 -14.61 -2.89 -5.96
N HIS A 201 -15.32 -4.01 -6.07
CA HIS A 201 -15.83 -4.54 -7.33
C HIS A 201 -16.78 -3.55 -8.03
N THR A 202 -17.75 -3.01 -7.30
CA THR A 202 -18.74 -2.05 -7.84
C THR A 202 -18.09 -0.76 -8.34
N ASN A 203 -17.07 -0.27 -7.63
CA ASN A 203 -16.37 0.97 -7.97
C ASN A 203 -15.16 0.75 -8.90
N GLN A 204 -14.92 -0.49 -9.32
CA GLN A 204 -13.79 -0.88 -10.17
C GLN A 204 -12.41 -0.52 -9.59
N LEU A 205 -12.24 -0.80 -8.30
CA LEU A 205 -11.02 -0.58 -7.53
C LEU A 205 -10.34 -1.91 -7.22
N GLY A 206 -9.06 -1.81 -6.84
CA GLY A 206 -8.26 -2.87 -6.25
C GLY A 206 -8.16 -2.80 -4.73
N PHE A 207 -7.30 -3.64 -4.17
CA PHE A 207 -6.95 -3.67 -2.76
C PHE A 207 -5.47 -3.38 -2.54
N ILE A 208 -5.11 -2.73 -1.45
CA ILE A 208 -3.72 -2.59 -1.00
C ILE A 208 -3.60 -2.96 0.48
N THR A 209 -2.57 -3.73 0.81
CA THR A 209 -2.27 -4.16 2.18
C THR A 209 -1.06 -3.41 2.73
N GLY A 210 -1.09 -3.19 4.04
CA GLY A 210 0.07 -2.70 4.77
C GLY A 210 0.13 -3.22 6.19
N VAL A 211 1.32 -3.13 6.77
CA VAL A 211 1.65 -3.62 8.11
C VAL A 211 2.28 -2.50 8.92
N ASP A 212 1.75 -2.27 10.12
CA ASP A 212 2.27 -1.26 11.07
C ASP A 212 2.57 0.09 10.36
N MET A 213 1.64 0.54 9.52
CA MET A 213 1.77 1.78 8.76
C MET A 213 1.75 3.01 9.69
N ARG A 214 2.24 4.15 9.20
CA ARG A 214 2.32 5.38 10.00
C ARG A 214 0.97 6.08 10.13
N GLU A 215 0.04 5.48 10.87
CA GLU A 215 -1.34 5.97 11.05
C GLU A 215 -1.37 7.46 11.40
N ASN A 216 -0.52 7.90 12.33
CA ASN A 216 -0.43 9.31 12.77
C ASN A 216 -0.11 10.32 11.66
N ILE A 217 0.48 9.88 10.55
CA ILE A 217 0.72 10.69 9.35
C ILE A 217 -0.42 10.51 8.36
N LEU A 218 -0.83 9.26 8.10
CA LEU A 218 -1.82 8.92 7.08
C LEU A 218 -3.23 9.46 7.43
N GLU A 219 -3.58 9.54 8.71
CA GLU A 219 -4.84 10.13 9.19
C GLU A 219 -4.96 11.64 8.94
N LEU A 220 -3.81 12.33 8.80
CA LEU A 220 -3.75 13.78 8.58
C LEU A 220 -3.81 14.17 7.11
N LEU A 221 -3.70 13.20 6.20
CA LEU A 221 -3.75 13.45 4.77
C LEU A 221 -5.12 14.03 4.37
N PRO A 222 -5.16 14.91 3.34
CA PRO A 222 -6.43 15.38 2.81
C PRO A 222 -7.34 14.18 2.47
N ASN A 223 -8.64 14.30 2.73
CA ASN A 223 -9.63 13.26 2.40
C ASN A 223 -9.81 13.13 0.88
N ASN A 224 -8.81 12.63 0.18
CA ASN A 224 -8.91 12.21 -1.21
C ASN A 224 -9.51 10.81 -1.21
N LYS A 225 -10.84 10.74 -1.09
CA LYS A 225 -11.54 9.47 -1.07
C LYS A 225 -11.68 8.88 -2.47
N THR A 226 -11.25 7.65 -2.67
CA THR A 226 -11.51 6.88 -3.90
C THR A 226 -13.00 6.58 -4.05
N VAL A 227 -13.68 6.35 -2.91
CA VAL A 227 -15.13 6.13 -2.85
C VAL A 227 -15.79 7.21 -1.99
N LYS A 228 -16.89 7.79 -2.48
CA LYS A 228 -17.57 8.87 -1.74
C LYS A 228 -18.13 8.35 -0.40
N PRO A 229 -18.09 9.15 0.69
CA PRO A 229 -18.55 8.73 2.01
C PRO A 229 -19.99 8.22 2.07
N GLU A 230 -20.88 8.72 1.19
CA GLU A 230 -22.31 8.37 1.21
C GLU A 230 -22.59 6.91 0.78
N ILE A 231 -21.63 6.24 0.15
CA ILE A 231 -21.72 4.82 -0.24
C ILE A 231 -21.66 3.92 1.00
N TRP A 232 -21.11 4.42 2.09
CA TRP A 232 -20.88 3.66 3.30
C TRP A 232 -22.00 3.86 4.31
N THR A 233 -22.90 2.89 4.41
CA THR A 233 -23.98 2.90 5.42
C THR A 233 -23.54 2.17 6.68
N LEU A 234 -23.64 2.83 7.84
CA LEU A 234 -23.29 2.33 9.19
C LEU A 234 -23.94 0.99 9.58
N GLU A 235 -24.99 0.54 8.87
CA GLU A 235 -25.70 -0.70 9.18
C GLU A 235 -24.98 -1.99 8.70
N ASN A 236 -23.87 -1.88 7.94
CA ASN A 236 -23.17 -3.05 7.35
C ASN A 236 -21.67 -3.17 7.71
N SER A 237 -21.11 -2.36 8.61
CA SER A 237 -19.65 -2.18 8.70
C SER A 237 -19.10 -2.09 10.14
N SER A 238 -19.23 -3.17 10.92
CA SER A 238 -18.90 -3.13 12.36
C SER A 238 -17.41 -3.11 12.67
N GLU A 239 -16.58 -3.82 11.89
CA GLU A 239 -15.12 -3.89 12.12
C GLU A 239 -14.32 -2.99 11.17
N LEU A 240 -14.95 -2.38 10.16
CA LEU A 240 -14.28 -1.34 9.36
C LEU A 240 -13.94 -0.13 10.24
N ILE A 241 -12.69 0.30 10.21
CA ILE A 241 -12.24 1.48 10.93
C ILE A 241 -12.56 2.70 10.06
N TRP A 242 -13.39 3.61 10.58
CA TRP A 242 -13.89 4.79 9.85
C TRP A 242 -13.13 6.08 10.11
N LYS A 243 -12.54 6.18 11.31
CA LYS A 243 -11.71 7.24 11.87
C LYS A 243 -11.41 6.86 13.32
N ARG A 244 -10.26 7.30 13.85
CA ARG A 244 -10.03 7.35 15.31
C ARG A 244 -10.54 8.66 15.90
#